data_AF-A4WJD0-F1
#
_entry.id   AF-A4WJD0-F1
#
_cell.length_a   1.000
_cell.length_b   1.000
_cell.length_c   1.000
_cell.angle_alpha   90.00
_cell.angle_beta   90.00
_cell.angle_gamma   90.00
#
_symmetry.space_group_name_H-M   'P 1'
#
loop_
_entity.id
_entity.type
_entity.pdbx_description
1 polymer ?
#
loop_
_entity_poly.entity_id
_entity_poly.type
_entity_poly.pdbx_seq_one_letter_code
_entity_poly.pdbx_strand_id
1 'polypeptide(L)'
;MLALLGVAAHFQTLMSVEKLAALAYISLVPGALAYTIWNLAMAKAGHQAASAFPFMPVFTLIISTILLHEVATEAQLLGMTLAIIGVSLTIKQ
;
A
#
# COMPACT_ATOMS: atom_id res chain seq x y z
N MET A 1 3.42 20.19 30.27
CA MET A 1 4.86 20.33 30.02
C MET A 1 5.49 19.08 29.38
N LEU A 2 5.32 17.88 29.96
CA LEU A 2 5.85 16.61 29.40
C LEU A 2 5.29 16.23 28.01
N ALA A 3 4.00 16.47 27.74
CA ALA A 3 3.39 16.16 26.43
C ALA A 3 3.96 17.03 25.29
N LEU A 4 4.24 18.30 25.54
CA LEU A 4 4.84 19.23 24.56
C LEU A 4 6.28 18.84 24.23
N LEU A 5 7.04 18.36 25.23
CA LEU A 5 8.39 17.81 25.01
C LEU A 5 8.35 16.53 24.18
N GLY A 6 7.36 15.66 24.42
CA GLY A 6 7.12 14.46 23.61
C GLY A 6 6.83 14.81 22.15
N VAL A 7 5.97 15.79 21.88
CA VAL A 7 5.67 16.26 20.51
C VAL A 7 6.93 16.84 19.84
N ALA A 8 7.67 17.70 20.53
CA ALA A 8 8.90 18.29 20.00
C ALA A 8 9.97 17.23 19.67
N ALA A 9 10.10 16.18 20.47
CA ALA A 9 11.00 15.06 20.21
C ALA A 9 10.61 14.26 18.94
N HIS A 10 9.31 14.14 18.65
CA HIS A 10 8.83 13.53 17.40
C HIS A 10 9.13 14.41 16.17
N PHE A 11 9.08 15.74 16.31
CA PHE A 11 9.49 16.64 15.22
C PHE A 11 11.00 16.61 14.97
N GLN A 12 11.81 16.49 16.01
CA GLN A 12 13.26 16.34 15.84
C GLN A 12 13.63 15.05 15.12
N THR A 13 12.86 13.97 15.32
CA THR A 13 13.07 12.74 14.55
C THR A 13 12.76 12.93 13.06
N LEU A 14 11.86 13.84 12.67
CA LEU A 14 11.64 14.16 11.26
C LEU A 14 12.82 14.89 10.62
N MET A 15 13.75 15.47 11.38
CA MET A 15 14.91 16.18 10.81
C MET A 15 15.97 15.25 10.22
N SER A 16 15.85 13.92 10.40
CA SER A 16 16.74 12.98 9.72
C SER A 16 16.42 12.91 8.23
N VAL A 17 17.45 13.02 7.38
CA VAL A 17 17.31 12.95 5.92
C VAL A 17 16.61 11.67 5.48
N GLU A 18 16.90 10.54 6.14
CA GLU A 18 16.26 9.26 5.85
C GLU A 18 14.74 9.29 6.03
N LYS A 19 14.25 9.82 7.16
CA LYS A 19 12.80 9.93 7.41
C LYS A 19 12.13 10.95 6.49
N LEU A 20 12.81 12.05 6.15
CA LEU A 20 12.29 13.00 5.16
C LEU A 20 12.19 12.36 3.78
N ALA A 21 13.19 11.58 3.38
CA ALA A 21 13.17 10.84 2.12
C ALA A 21 12.05 9.79 2.10
N ALA A 22 11.87 9.04 3.20
CA ALA A 22 10.76 8.11 3.34
C ALA A 22 9.41 8.81 3.28
N LEU A 23 9.25 9.95 3.97
CA LEU A 23 8.03 10.75 3.95
C LEU A 23 7.73 11.29 2.55
N ALA A 24 8.74 11.81 1.85
CA ALA A 24 8.63 12.27 0.48
C ALA A 24 8.22 11.12 -0.45
N TYR A 25 8.84 9.94 -0.29
CA TYR A 25 8.50 8.75 -1.07
C TYR A 25 7.04 8.34 -0.87
N ILE A 26 6.57 8.16 0.38
CA ILE A 26 5.19 7.72 0.64
C ILE A 26 4.14 8.75 0.23
N SER A 27 4.44 10.05 0.35
CA SER A 27 3.49 11.10 -0.01
C SER A 27 3.41 11.30 -1.52
N LEU A 28 4.53 11.22 -2.24
CA LEU A 28 4.56 11.44 -3.69
C LEU A 28 4.16 10.20 -4.48
N VAL A 29 4.68 9.02 -4.13
CA VAL A 29 4.55 7.83 -4.97
C VAL A 29 3.20 7.11 -4.73
N PRO A 30 2.96 6.43 -3.60
CA PRO A 30 1.65 5.83 -3.36
C PRO A 30 0.57 6.88 -3.05
N GLY A 31 0.93 8.00 -2.40
CA GLY A 31 -0.03 9.04 -2.02
C GLY A 31 -0.57 9.87 -3.18
N ALA A 32 0.30 10.56 -3.92
CA ALA A 32 -0.14 11.43 -5.01
C ALA A 32 -0.26 10.69 -6.35
N LEU A 33 0.81 10.03 -6.79
CA LEU A 33 0.89 9.46 -8.14
C LEU A 33 -0.06 8.26 -8.31
N ALA A 34 0.07 7.23 -7.47
CA ALA A 34 -0.74 6.02 -7.60
C ALA A 34 -2.24 6.32 -7.44
N TYR A 35 -2.60 7.17 -6.48
CA TYR A 35 -3.99 7.56 -6.24
C TYR A 35 -4.57 8.39 -7.39
N THR A 36 -3.78 9.26 -8.01
CA THR A 36 -4.21 10.01 -9.21
C THR A 36 -4.44 9.07 -10.38
N ILE A 37 -3.52 8.12 -10.62
CA ILE A 37 -3.67 7.11 -11.67
C ILE A 37 -4.93 6.27 -11.43
N TRP A 38 -5.16 5.86 -10.19
CA TRP A 38 -6.38 5.13 -9.80
C TRP A 38 -7.64 5.91 -10.11
N ASN A 39 -7.72 7.17 -9.67
CA ASN A 39 -8.88 8.02 -9.90
C ASN A 39 -9.11 8.25 -11.40
N LEU A 40 -8.06 8.42 -12.19
CA LEU A 40 -8.16 8.53 -13.65
C LEU A 40 -8.62 7.22 -14.30
N ALA A 41 -8.15 6.07 -13.83
CA ALA A 41 -8.59 4.77 -14.31
C ALA A 41 -10.08 4.55 -14.00
N MET A 42 -10.51 4.88 -12.79
CA MET A 42 -11.91 4.82 -12.37
C MET A 42 -12.79 5.79 -13.18
N ALA A 43 -12.32 7.00 -13.46
CA ALA A 43 -13.04 7.96 -14.28
C ALA A 43 -13.24 7.50 -15.73
N LYS A 44 -12.29 6.74 -16.29
CA LYS A 44 -12.33 6.26 -17.68
C LYS A 44 -13.02 4.90 -17.86
N ALA A 45 -12.74 3.95 -16.98
CA ALA A 45 -13.18 2.56 -17.10
C ALA A 45 -14.27 2.16 -16.09
N GLY A 46 -14.64 3.06 -15.17
CA GLY A 46 -15.68 2.82 -14.17
C GLY A 46 -15.40 1.59 -13.31
N HIS A 47 -16.44 0.82 -13.02
CA HIS A 47 -16.35 -0.40 -12.19
C HIS A 47 -15.37 -1.45 -12.74
N GLN A 48 -15.04 -1.44 -14.03
CA GLN A 48 -14.08 -2.39 -14.58
C GLN A 48 -12.65 -2.15 -14.06
N ALA A 49 -12.25 -0.89 -13.78
CA ALA A 49 -10.97 -0.62 -13.13
C ALA A 49 -10.92 -1.15 -11.69
N ALA A 50 -12.08 -1.21 -11.00
CA ALA A 50 -12.17 -1.73 -9.64
C ALA A 50 -11.87 -3.23 -9.55
N SER A 51 -11.99 -3.98 -10.66
CA SER A 51 -11.68 -5.42 -10.71
C SER A 51 -10.21 -5.74 -10.40
N ALA A 52 -9.30 -4.77 -10.49
CA ALA A 52 -7.88 -4.96 -10.17
C ALA A 52 -7.59 -4.98 -8.66
N PHE A 53 -8.41 -4.32 -7.84
CA PHE A 53 -8.23 -4.20 -6.38
C PHE A 53 -8.11 -5.55 -5.65
N PRO A 54 -9.00 -6.52 -5.94
CA PRO A 54 -8.77 -7.93 -5.71
C PRO A 54 -7.35 -8.51 -5.73
N PHE A 55 -6.53 -8.11 -6.70
CA PHE A 55 -5.21 -8.65 -6.93
C PHE A 55 -4.12 -7.91 -6.16
N MET A 56 -4.45 -6.82 -5.45
CA MET A 56 -3.51 -6.06 -4.64
C MET A 56 -2.69 -6.94 -3.69
N PRO A 57 -3.28 -7.89 -2.92
CA PRO A 57 -2.49 -8.74 -2.03
C PRO A 57 -1.44 -9.59 -2.76
N VAL A 58 -1.76 -10.04 -3.98
CA VAL A 58 -0.84 -10.82 -4.82
C VAL A 58 0.34 -9.95 -5.28
N PHE A 59 0.04 -8.76 -5.80
CA PHE A 59 1.09 -7.81 -6.21
C PHE A 59 1.92 -7.34 -5.02
N THR A 60 1.30 -7.07 -3.87
CA THR A 60 2.00 -6.72 -2.64
C THR A 60 2.97 -7.82 -2.22
N LEU A 61 2.56 -9.09 -2.23
CA LEU A 61 3.43 -10.19 -1.86
C LEU A 61 4.63 -10.33 -2.82
N ILE A 62 4.38 -10.26 -4.13
CA ILE A 62 5.42 -10.33 -5.16
C ILE A 62 6.42 -9.18 -4.97
N ILE A 63 5.93 -7.95 -4.83
CA ILE A 63 6.76 -6.76 -4.67
C ILE A 63 7.56 -6.85 -3.36
N SER A 64 6.94 -7.29 -2.24
CA SER A 64 7.65 -7.43 -0.96
C SER A 64 8.77 -8.47 -1.05
N THR A 65 8.49 -9.60 -1.71
CA THR A 65 9.48 -10.67 -1.88
C THR A 65 10.66 -10.21 -2.75
N ILE A 66 10.39 -9.44 -3.81
CA ILE A 66 11.45 -8.99 -4.75
C ILE A 66 12.24 -7.81 -4.20
N LEU A 67 11.57 -6.77 -3.69
CA LEU A 67 12.21 -5.52 -3.27
C LEU A 67 12.73 -5.56 -1.84
N LEU A 68 12.01 -6.20 -0.91
CA LEU A 68 12.39 -6.28 0.49
C LEU A 68 13.06 -7.62 0.85
N HIS A 69 13.12 -8.56 -0.09
CA HIS A 69 13.65 -9.90 0.12
C HIS A 69 12.95 -10.65 1.27
N GLU A 70 11.68 -10.32 1.52
CA GLU A 70 10.88 -10.97 2.56
C GLU A 70 10.43 -12.37 2.12
N VAL A 71 10.52 -13.34 3.03
CA VAL A 71 9.96 -14.67 2.81
C VAL A 71 8.49 -14.65 3.22
N ALA A 72 7.62 -15.03 2.28
CA ALA A 72 6.19 -15.13 2.54
C ALA A 72 5.92 -16.12 3.69
N THR A 73 5.30 -15.63 4.76
CA THR A 73 4.86 -16.45 5.88
C THR A 73 3.64 -17.30 5.48
N GLU A 74 3.43 -18.43 6.17
CA GLU A 74 2.26 -19.28 5.96
C GLU A 74 0.94 -18.52 6.11
N ALA A 75 0.88 -17.57 7.07
CA ALA A 75 -0.27 -16.71 7.28
C ALA A 75 -0.53 -15.76 6.10
N GLN A 76 0.53 -15.17 5.51
CA GLN A 76 0.41 -14.34 4.31
C GLN A 76 -0.07 -15.15 3.11
N LEU A 77 0.41 -16.38 2.94
CA LEU A 77 -0.02 -17.28 1.87
C LEU A 77 -1.50 -17.67 2.02
N LEU A 78 -1.95 -17.97 3.24
CA LEU A 78 -3.36 -18.22 3.57
C LEU A 78 -4.24 -16.99 3.28
N GLY A 79 -3.82 -15.81 3.74
CA GLY A 79 -4.53 -14.55 3.48
C GLY A 79 -4.64 -14.23 1.99
N MET A 80 -3.56 -14.42 1.23
CA MET A 80 -3.56 -14.27 -0.23
C MET A 80 -4.53 -15.24 -0.90
N THR A 81 -4.52 -16.51 -0.48
CA THR A 81 -5.43 -17.55 -1.03
C THR A 81 -6.90 -17.17 -0.78
N LEU A 82 -7.23 -16.75 0.45
CA LEU A 82 -8.57 -16.29 0.80
C LEU A 82 -9.00 -15.05 -0.01
N ALA A 83 -8.10 -14.09 -0.20
CA ALA A 83 -8.36 -12.92 -1.03
C ALA A 83 -8.67 -13.33 -2.48
N ILE A 84 -7.85 -14.16 -3.12
CA ILE A 84 -8.09 -14.66 -4.49
C ILE A 84 -9.44 -15.37 -4.61
N ILE A 85 -9.80 -16.20 -3.63
CA ILE A 85 -11.10 -16.88 -3.60
C ILE A 85 -12.25 -15.87 -3.53
N GLY A 86 -12.20 -14.92 -2.57
CA GLY A 86 -13.26 -13.92 -2.39
C GLY A 86 -13.50 -13.08 -3.65
N VAL A 87 -12.41 -12.72 -4.32
CA VAL A 87 -12.44 -12.03 -5.61
C VAL A 87 -13.11 -12.86 -6.69
N SER A 88 -12.69 -14.12 -6.82
CA SER A 88 -13.19 -15.02 -7.86
C SER A 88 -14.70 -15.24 -7.75
N LEU A 89 -15.24 -15.19 -6.52
CA LEU A 89 -16.67 -15.20 -6.26
C LEU A 89 -17.38 -13.91 -6.68
N THR A 90 -16.71 -12.76 -6.55
CA THR A 90 -17.28 -11.44 -6.86
C THR A 90 -17.31 -11.18 -8.37
N ILE A 91 -16.33 -11.68 -9.12
CA ILE A 91 -16.24 -11.53 -10.59
C ILE A 91 -17.27 -12.42 -11.32
N LYS A 92 -17.88 -13.41 -10.65
CA LYS A 92 -18.83 -14.36 -11.25
C LYS A 92 -20.28 -13.83 -11.39
N GLN A 93 -20.51 -12.53 -11.18
CA GLN A 93 -21.82 -11.86 -11.29
C GLN A 93 -21.83 -10.89 -12.47
#